data_AF-A0AA41XXI6-F1
#
_entry.id   AF-A0AA41XXI6-F1
#
_cell.length_a   1.000
_cell.length_b   1.000
_cell.length_c   1.000
_cell.angle_alpha   90.00
_cell.angle_beta   90.00
_cell.angle_gamma   90.00
#
_symmetry.space_group_name_H-M   'P 1'
#
loop_
_entity.id
_entity.type
_entity.pdbx_description
1 polymer ?
#
loop_
_entity_poly.entity_id
_entity_poly.type
_entity_poly.pdbx_seq_one_letter_code
_entity_poly.pdbx_strand_id
1 'polypeptide(L)'
;MINAKKQKEMNMNNAVANPPNDDDETTVYTIRGIKKSLDHTISELATSYGKPKATLLREFIEMWFSDHVRNFGLHNSLVKTFDAEIADFIGVPLMTERVDDFHITRHNHEFLQLLGIRDEEGLRTLLLNNAPYLRLRARQTLGGCTRVPRTTSLAFAMFAELASRDAGTIGDAHARLFPSLSQEGYDRFYRHINEIRAEMKRPALLPDTEISEKGEKVIVTIYSPKGYADECWKVHISLRQGVRSPGSAFRFPHLERRLFNPDPPYRKVVISDNDEWDMGFCFTDGVCELHLYSNGIPESENPVPLPIVAQKLIAAIENQMGQ
;
A
#
# COMPACT_ATOMS: atom_id res chain seq x y z
N MET A 1 -32.44 63.34 -15.48
CA MET A 1 -31.40 62.80 -14.57
C MET A 1 -31.64 61.33 -14.19
N ILE A 2 -32.18 60.51 -15.09
CA ILE A 2 -32.31 59.05 -14.94
C ILE A 2 -31.89 58.48 -16.29
N ASN A 3 -30.59 58.43 -16.58
CA ASN A 3 -30.06 57.67 -17.72
C ASN A 3 -28.54 57.51 -17.72
N ALA A 4 -27.80 58.22 -16.85
CA ALA A 4 -26.35 58.01 -16.71
C ALA A 4 -25.98 56.91 -15.68
N LYS A 5 -26.92 56.45 -14.83
CA LYS A 5 -26.67 55.40 -13.83
C LYS A 5 -26.86 53.98 -14.38
N LYS A 6 -27.82 53.75 -15.29
CA LYS A 6 -28.03 52.43 -15.92
C LYS A 6 -26.94 52.03 -16.92
N GLN A 7 -26.27 53.00 -17.55
CA GLN A 7 -25.15 52.72 -18.46
C GLN A 7 -23.87 52.30 -17.72
N LYS A 8 -23.75 52.64 -16.42
CA LYS A 8 -22.61 52.27 -15.57
C LYS A 8 -22.78 50.89 -14.91
N GLU A 9 -24.02 50.42 -14.74
CA GLU A 9 -24.33 49.10 -14.19
C GLU A 9 -24.28 47.96 -15.23
N MET A 10 -24.33 48.28 -16.53
CA MET A 10 -24.20 47.26 -17.60
C MET A 10 -22.75 46.94 -18.02
N ASN A 11 -21.76 47.71 -17.55
CA ASN A 11 -20.34 47.50 -17.88
C ASN A 11 -19.51 46.89 -16.74
N MET A 12 -20.15 46.34 -15.71
CA MET A 12 -19.49 45.64 -14.60
C MET A 12 -19.81 44.13 -14.53
N ASN A 13 -20.23 43.52 -15.65
CA ASN A 13 -19.97 42.10 -15.86
C ASN A 13 -18.56 41.95 -16.41
N ASN A 14 -17.59 42.27 -15.54
CA ASN A 14 -16.22 41.82 -15.71
C ASN A 14 -16.29 40.32 -15.98
N ALA A 15 -15.76 39.95 -17.15
CA ALA A 15 -15.29 38.60 -17.38
C ALA A 15 -14.61 38.13 -16.09
N VAL A 16 -15.22 37.15 -15.43
CA VAL A 16 -14.49 36.31 -14.49
C VAL A 16 -13.49 35.62 -15.40
N ALA A 17 -12.34 36.26 -15.58
CA ALA A 17 -11.18 35.65 -16.18
C ALA A 17 -11.01 34.36 -15.40
N ASN A 18 -11.12 33.23 -16.10
CA ASN A 18 -10.58 32.00 -15.58
C ASN A 18 -9.18 32.34 -15.05
N PRO A 19 -8.83 31.96 -13.81
CA PRO A 19 -7.47 32.17 -13.35
C PRO A 19 -6.52 31.63 -14.43
N PRO A 20 -5.47 32.37 -14.79
CA PRO A 20 -4.53 31.91 -15.81
C PRO A 20 -4.09 30.50 -15.43
N ASN A 21 -4.18 29.60 -16.40
CA ASN A 21 -3.68 28.26 -16.22
C ASN A 21 -2.15 28.42 -16.13
N ASP A 22 -1.55 28.26 -14.94
CA ASP A 22 -0.09 28.40 -14.72
C ASP A 22 0.73 27.56 -15.74
N ASP A 23 0.13 26.54 -16.34
CA ASP A 23 0.74 25.65 -17.33
C ASP A 23 1.04 26.29 -18.70
N ASP A 24 0.50 27.50 -19.01
CA ASP A 24 0.81 28.20 -20.27
C ASP A 24 2.04 29.14 -20.16
N GLU A 25 2.58 29.35 -18.94
CA GLU A 25 3.79 30.16 -18.73
C GLU A 25 5.07 29.34 -19.01
N THR A 26 5.78 29.68 -20.08
CA THR A 26 7.03 28.99 -20.45
C THR A 26 8.26 29.59 -19.79
N THR A 27 9.16 28.75 -19.28
CA THR A 27 10.47 29.18 -18.76
C THR A 27 11.61 28.83 -19.72
N VAL A 28 12.58 29.74 -19.87
CA VAL A 28 13.78 29.52 -20.69
C VAL A 28 14.94 29.00 -19.84
N TYR A 29 15.48 27.84 -20.20
CA TYR A 29 16.65 27.24 -19.54
C TYR A 29 17.89 27.28 -20.43
N THR A 30 19.06 27.53 -19.84
CA THR A 30 20.36 27.38 -20.49
C THR A 30 21.15 26.25 -19.85
N ILE A 31 21.41 25.17 -20.59
CA ILE A 31 22.19 24.02 -20.11
C ILE A 31 23.64 24.17 -20.60
N ARG A 32 24.59 24.31 -19.68
CA ARG A 32 26.01 24.46 -19.97
C ARG A 32 26.78 23.16 -19.73
N GLY A 33 27.94 23.02 -20.38
CA GLY A 33 28.86 21.90 -20.13
C GLY A 33 28.52 20.59 -20.85
N ILE A 34 27.61 20.60 -21.83
CA ILE A 34 27.36 19.44 -22.68
C ILE A 34 28.59 19.16 -23.55
N LYS A 35 29.13 17.93 -23.47
CA LYS A 35 30.27 17.50 -24.30
C LYS A 35 29.88 17.54 -25.78
N LYS A 36 30.80 17.98 -26.65
CA LYS A 36 30.56 18.05 -28.11
C LYS A 36 30.11 16.71 -28.72
N SER A 37 30.66 15.59 -28.26
CA SER A 37 30.26 14.26 -28.74
C SER A 37 28.80 13.93 -28.41
N LEU A 38 28.33 14.28 -27.21
CA LEU A 38 26.93 14.12 -26.81
C LEU A 38 26.03 15.07 -27.60
N ASP A 39 26.46 16.33 -27.80
CA ASP A 39 25.72 17.29 -28.61
C ASP A 39 25.51 16.79 -30.05
N HIS A 40 26.54 16.17 -30.63
CA HIS A 40 26.46 15.53 -31.95
C HIS A 40 25.44 14.37 -31.96
N THR A 41 25.50 13.47 -30.97
CA THR A 41 24.54 12.36 -30.84
C THR A 41 23.09 12.86 -30.75
N ILE A 42 22.84 13.93 -29.98
CA ILE A 42 21.51 14.54 -29.87
C ILE A 42 21.05 15.09 -31.23
N SER A 43 21.95 15.71 -32.02
CA SER A 43 21.64 16.20 -33.36
C SER A 43 21.29 15.07 -34.33
N GLU A 44 22.00 13.94 -34.28
CA GLU A 44 21.70 12.75 -35.08
C GLU A 44 20.33 12.16 -34.72
N LEU A 45 20.03 12.02 -33.41
CA LEU A 45 18.73 11.55 -32.94
C LEU A 45 17.58 12.49 -33.35
N ALA A 46 17.78 13.80 -33.22
CA ALA A 46 16.81 14.80 -33.65
C ALA A 46 16.50 14.69 -35.15
N THR A 47 17.54 14.50 -35.96
CA THR A 47 17.41 14.27 -37.41
C THR A 47 16.66 12.97 -37.69
N SER A 48 17.04 11.87 -37.02
CA SER A 48 16.40 10.57 -37.19
C SER A 48 14.92 10.57 -36.79
N TYR A 49 14.53 11.34 -35.78
CA TYR A 49 13.14 11.49 -35.37
C TYR A 49 12.38 12.57 -36.15
N GLY A 50 13.05 13.31 -37.04
CA GLY A 50 12.44 14.38 -37.84
C GLY A 50 11.97 15.58 -37.00
N LYS A 51 12.61 15.86 -35.87
CA LYS A 51 12.22 16.93 -34.93
C LYS A 51 13.35 17.93 -34.70
N PRO A 52 13.05 19.23 -34.44
CA PRO A 52 14.06 20.18 -34.00
C PRO A 52 14.73 19.71 -32.70
N LYS A 53 16.04 19.97 -32.57
CA LYS A 53 16.83 19.61 -31.38
C LYS A 53 16.22 20.11 -30.07
N ALA A 54 15.75 21.36 -30.07
CA ALA A 54 15.09 21.96 -28.91
C ALA A 54 13.79 21.25 -28.53
N THR A 55 13.00 20.80 -29.52
CA THR A 55 11.78 20.02 -29.30
C THR A 55 12.11 18.67 -28.70
N LEU A 56 13.11 17.95 -29.24
CA LEU A 56 13.55 16.67 -28.69
C LEU A 56 14.01 16.80 -27.23
N LEU A 57 14.80 17.83 -26.93
CA LEU A 57 15.27 18.08 -25.56
C LEU A 57 14.13 18.45 -24.61
N ARG A 58 13.17 19.26 -25.08
CA ARG A 58 11.98 19.61 -24.28
C ARG A 58 11.13 18.38 -23.98
N GLU A 59 10.81 17.57 -24.98
CA GLU A 59 10.06 16.31 -24.80
C GLU A 59 10.80 15.37 -23.84
N PHE A 60 12.14 15.32 -23.91
CA PHE A 60 12.94 14.53 -22.98
C PHE A 60 12.89 15.08 -21.55
N ILE A 61 12.98 16.40 -21.37
CA ILE A 61 12.85 17.04 -20.04
C ILE A 61 11.46 16.80 -19.47
N GLU A 62 10.41 16.98 -20.27
CA GLU A 62 9.03 16.70 -19.87
C GLU A 62 8.87 15.23 -19.47
N MET A 63 9.36 14.29 -20.29
CA MET A 63 9.28 12.86 -19.99
C MET A 63 9.98 12.46 -18.67
N TRP A 64 11.10 13.11 -18.32
CA TRP A 64 11.88 12.73 -17.14
C TRP A 64 11.50 13.49 -15.86
N PHE A 65 11.08 14.75 -15.98
CA PHE A 65 10.85 15.62 -14.84
C PHE A 65 9.38 15.94 -14.58
N SER A 66 8.46 15.58 -15.50
CA SER A 66 7.03 15.76 -15.29
C SER A 66 6.52 14.89 -14.14
N ASP A 67 5.73 15.49 -13.25
CA ASP A 67 4.96 14.76 -12.26
C ASP A 67 3.64 14.31 -12.92
N HIS A 68 3.70 13.19 -13.63
CA HIS A 68 2.54 12.64 -14.34
C HIS A 68 1.37 12.36 -13.39
N VAL A 69 1.62 12.02 -12.12
CA VAL A 69 0.56 11.80 -11.11
C VAL A 69 -0.16 13.10 -10.82
N ARG A 70 0.59 14.19 -10.57
CA ARG A 70 0.00 15.51 -10.30
C ARG A 70 -0.75 16.04 -11.50
N ASN A 71 -0.13 16.03 -12.68
CA ASN A 71 -0.72 16.57 -13.90
C ASN A 71 -2.01 15.83 -14.28
N PHE A 72 -1.97 14.50 -14.24
CA PHE A 72 -3.15 13.67 -14.45
C PHE A 72 -4.20 13.90 -13.36
N GLY A 73 -3.79 13.88 -12.08
CA GLY A 73 -4.69 14.00 -10.94
C GLY A 73 -5.50 15.30 -10.92
N LEU A 74 -4.87 16.43 -11.26
CA LEU A 74 -5.52 17.74 -11.23
C LEU A 74 -6.47 17.98 -12.40
N HIS A 75 -6.13 17.47 -13.58
CA HIS A 75 -6.85 17.78 -14.81
C HIS A 75 -7.88 16.72 -15.18
N ASN A 76 -7.64 15.45 -14.86
CA ASN A 76 -8.47 14.34 -15.29
C ASN A 76 -9.86 14.33 -14.61
N SER A 77 -10.92 14.22 -15.41
CA SER A 77 -12.31 14.20 -14.93
C SER A 77 -12.66 12.95 -14.13
N LEU A 78 -12.01 11.81 -14.42
CA LEU A 78 -12.23 10.55 -13.73
C LEU A 78 -11.75 10.65 -12.28
N VAL A 79 -10.55 11.22 -12.08
CA VAL A 79 -9.98 11.45 -10.73
C VAL A 79 -10.92 12.35 -9.91
N LYS A 80 -11.40 13.45 -10.49
CA LYS A 80 -12.36 14.35 -9.83
C LYS A 80 -13.66 13.63 -9.42
N THR A 81 -14.13 12.71 -10.26
CA THR A 81 -15.35 11.93 -10.00
C THR A 81 -15.14 10.97 -8.83
N PHE A 82 -14.05 10.20 -8.83
CA PHE A 82 -13.75 9.28 -7.74
C PHE A 82 -13.42 10.00 -6.43
N ASP A 83 -12.73 11.13 -6.47
CA ASP A 83 -12.50 11.96 -5.28
C ASP A 83 -13.83 12.41 -4.65
N ALA A 84 -14.78 12.86 -5.48
CA ALA A 84 -16.11 13.23 -5.01
C ALA A 84 -16.89 12.05 -4.42
N GLU A 85 -16.77 10.86 -5.02
CA GLU A 85 -17.38 9.64 -4.48
C GLU A 85 -16.76 9.25 -3.13
N ILE A 86 -15.43 9.35 -2.98
CA ILE A 86 -14.74 9.10 -1.71
C ILE A 86 -15.19 10.09 -0.64
N ALA A 87 -15.29 11.37 -0.99
CA ALA A 87 -15.74 12.44 -0.11
C ALA A 87 -17.18 12.19 0.39
N ASP A 88 -18.10 11.84 -0.53
CA ASP A 88 -19.48 11.47 -0.21
C ASP A 88 -19.54 10.24 0.70
N PHE A 89 -18.76 9.21 0.37
CA PHE A 89 -18.70 7.96 1.15
C PHE A 89 -18.20 8.17 2.58
N ILE A 90 -17.22 9.06 2.80
CA ILE A 90 -16.72 9.41 4.13
C ILE A 90 -17.61 10.44 4.83
N GLY A 91 -18.41 11.21 4.08
CA GLY A 91 -19.29 12.24 4.61
C GLY A 91 -18.57 13.56 4.93
N VAL A 92 -17.48 13.87 4.22
CA VAL A 92 -16.70 15.09 4.42
C VAL A 92 -16.45 15.81 3.08
N PRO A 93 -16.35 17.14 3.05
CA PRO A 93 -16.17 17.86 1.79
C PRO A 93 -14.76 17.69 1.21
N LEU A 94 -14.65 17.88 -0.11
CA LEU A 94 -13.36 17.98 -0.79
C LEU A 94 -12.62 19.27 -0.42
N MET A 95 -11.30 19.17 -0.33
CA MET A 95 -10.45 20.35 -0.21
C MET A 95 -10.48 21.20 -1.49
N THR A 96 -10.59 22.51 -1.30
CA THR A 96 -10.50 23.51 -2.37
C THR A 96 -9.06 23.95 -2.63
N GLU A 97 -8.20 23.85 -1.62
CA GLU A 97 -6.79 24.27 -1.68
C GLU A 97 -5.91 23.19 -2.30
N ARG A 98 -4.89 23.61 -3.06
CA ARG A 98 -3.84 22.74 -3.55
C ARG A 98 -2.88 22.40 -2.41
N VAL A 99 -2.48 21.13 -2.35
CA VAL A 99 -1.42 20.69 -1.46
C VAL A 99 -0.21 20.40 -2.33
N ASP A 100 0.75 21.32 -2.34
CA ASP A 100 1.98 21.20 -3.10
C ASP A 100 3.19 21.16 -2.14
N ASP A 101 3.98 20.09 -2.24
CA ASP A 101 5.23 19.91 -1.50
C ASP A 101 6.23 19.13 -2.38
N PHE A 102 7.53 19.44 -2.28
CA PHE A 102 8.58 18.73 -3.01
C PHE A 102 8.68 17.24 -2.61
N HIS A 103 8.31 16.90 -1.38
CA HIS A 103 8.19 15.53 -0.91
C HIS A 103 7.11 14.75 -1.69
N ILE A 104 6.01 15.40 -2.07
CA ILE A 104 4.93 14.76 -2.85
C ILE A 104 5.42 14.44 -4.26
N THR A 105 6.14 15.37 -4.91
CA THR A 105 6.71 15.12 -6.25
C THR A 105 7.67 13.93 -6.25
N ARG A 106 8.62 13.91 -5.29
CA ARG A 106 9.54 12.78 -5.16
C ARG A 106 8.78 11.47 -4.93
N HIS A 107 7.80 11.48 -4.03
CA HIS A 107 7.02 10.30 -3.70
C HIS A 107 6.27 9.76 -4.93
N ASN A 108 5.66 10.64 -5.73
CA ASN A 108 4.98 10.28 -6.98
C ASN A 108 5.93 9.60 -7.98
N HIS A 109 7.11 10.19 -8.21
CA HIS A 109 8.11 9.61 -9.12
C HIS A 109 8.58 8.22 -8.68
N GLU A 110 8.93 8.06 -7.41
CA GLU A 110 9.36 6.76 -6.87
C GLU A 110 8.23 5.71 -6.96
N PHE A 111 6.98 6.11 -6.72
CA PHE A 111 5.82 5.22 -6.83
C PHE A 111 5.60 4.73 -8.27
N LEU A 112 5.64 5.63 -9.26
CA LEU A 112 5.48 5.25 -10.67
C LEU A 112 6.60 4.34 -11.16
N GLN A 113 7.84 4.58 -10.73
CA GLN A 113 8.96 3.70 -11.03
C GLN A 113 8.74 2.30 -10.47
N LEU A 114 8.30 2.18 -9.21
CA LEU A 114 8.00 0.89 -8.58
C LEU A 114 6.86 0.15 -9.28
N LEU A 115 5.84 0.85 -9.75
CA LEU A 115 4.70 0.26 -10.45
C LEU A 115 4.94 0.03 -11.95
N GLY A 116 6.02 0.58 -12.50
CA GLY A 116 6.35 0.51 -13.92
C GLY A 116 5.46 1.37 -14.82
N ILE A 117 4.85 2.43 -14.29
CA ILE A 117 3.96 3.34 -15.04
C ILE A 117 4.78 4.50 -15.60
N ARG A 118 4.55 4.84 -16.87
CA ARG A 118 5.34 5.84 -17.61
C ARG A 118 4.53 6.97 -18.23
N ASP A 119 3.21 6.83 -18.28
CA ASP A 119 2.33 7.78 -18.96
C ASP A 119 0.94 7.86 -18.31
N GLU A 120 0.14 8.81 -18.81
CA GLU A 120 -1.21 9.07 -18.31
C GLU A 120 -2.21 7.95 -18.62
N GLU A 121 -2.02 7.19 -19.70
CA GLU A 121 -2.91 6.07 -20.02
C GLU A 121 -2.69 4.90 -19.04
N GLY A 122 -1.44 4.68 -18.63
CA GLY A 122 -1.10 3.79 -17.52
C GLY A 122 -1.76 4.20 -16.21
N LEU A 123 -1.77 5.51 -15.90
CA LEU A 123 -2.47 6.04 -14.72
C LEU A 123 -3.98 5.85 -14.79
N ARG A 124 -4.58 6.08 -15.97
CA ARG A 124 -6.01 5.84 -16.21
C ARG A 124 -6.36 4.37 -16.00
N THR A 125 -5.57 3.47 -16.57
CA THR A 125 -5.76 2.02 -16.43
C THR A 125 -5.62 1.58 -14.98
N LEU A 126 -4.60 2.09 -14.28
CA LEU A 126 -4.41 1.85 -12.85
C LEU A 126 -5.62 2.27 -12.02
N LEU A 127 -6.16 3.47 -12.27
CA LEU A 127 -7.29 4.00 -11.54
C LEU A 127 -8.55 3.15 -11.74
N LEU A 128 -8.84 2.76 -13.00
CA LEU A 128 -10.00 1.94 -13.32
C LEU A 128 -9.90 0.53 -12.73
N ASN A 129 -8.73 -0.11 -12.83
CA ASN A 129 -8.52 -1.47 -12.30
C ASN A 129 -8.62 -1.52 -10.77
N ASN A 130 -8.28 -0.42 -10.09
CA ASN A 130 -8.25 -0.35 -8.63
C ASN A 130 -9.42 0.42 -8.03
N ALA A 131 -10.35 0.91 -8.84
CA ALA A 131 -11.58 1.59 -8.40
C ALA A 131 -12.37 0.81 -7.32
N PRO A 132 -12.52 -0.54 -7.40
CA PRO A 132 -13.22 -1.31 -6.38
C PRO A 132 -12.63 -1.20 -4.96
N TYR A 133 -11.34 -0.88 -4.83
CA TYR A 133 -10.64 -0.84 -3.55
C TYR A 133 -10.58 0.57 -2.92
N LEU A 134 -11.07 1.60 -3.61
CA LEU A 134 -10.96 2.99 -3.15
C LEU A 134 -11.71 3.23 -1.84
N ARG A 135 -12.92 2.67 -1.69
CA ARG A 135 -13.71 2.80 -0.45
C ARG A 135 -13.05 2.10 0.74
N LEU A 136 -12.45 0.93 0.52
CA LEU A 136 -11.67 0.26 1.55
C LEU A 136 -10.49 1.13 1.98
N ARG A 137 -9.76 1.70 1.01
CA ARG A 137 -8.61 2.56 1.31
C ARG A 137 -9.02 3.85 2.04
N ALA A 138 -10.18 4.41 1.70
CA ALA A 138 -10.75 5.55 2.40
C ALA A 138 -10.99 5.24 3.88
N ARG A 139 -11.58 4.07 4.20
CA ARG A 139 -11.77 3.64 5.61
C ARG A 139 -10.44 3.49 6.36
N GLN A 140 -9.41 2.97 5.70
CA GLN A 140 -8.09 2.73 6.31
C GLN A 140 -7.35 4.02 6.72
N THR A 141 -7.61 5.14 6.03
CA THR A 141 -6.73 6.33 6.10
C THR A 141 -7.42 7.62 6.49
N LEU A 142 -8.72 7.75 6.21
CA LEU A 142 -9.43 9.01 6.39
C LEU A 142 -10.21 9.09 7.71
N GLY A 143 -10.00 8.12 8.62
CA GLY A 143 -10.56 8.16 9.96
C GLY A 143 -10.14 9.43 10.71
N GLY A 144 -11.11 10.27 11.06
CA GLY A 144 -10.86 11.54 11.76
C GLY A 144 -10.48 12.73 10.85
N CYS A 145 -10.42 12.54 9.53
CA CYS A 145 -10.22 13.64 8.59
C CYS A 145 -11.47 14.54 8.52
N THR A 146 -11.27 15.86 8.40
CA THR A 146 -12.36 16.83 8.24
C THR A 146 -12.67 17.16 6.78
N ARG A 147 -11.72 16.86 5.88
CA ARG A 147 -11.79 17.10 4.43
C ARG A 147 -10.96 16.05 3.69
N VAL A 148 -11.34 15.76 2.44
CA VAL A 148 -10.57 14.86 1.55
C VAL A 148 -9.67 15.70 0.62
N PRO A 149 -8.34 15.49 0.63
CA PRO A 149 -7.44 16.13 -0.34
C PRO A 149 -7.81 15.77 -1.77
N ARG A 150 -7.55 16.68 -2.72
CA ARG A 150 -7.68 16.33 -4.14
C ARG A 150 -6.65 15.28 -4.53
N THR A 151 -6.92 14.55 -5.59
CA THR A 151 -6.11 13.43 -6.12
C THR A 151 -5.99 12.22 -5.19
N THR A 152 -6.81 12.15 -4.14
CA THR A 152 -6.80 11.06 -3.15
C THR A 152 -7.12 9.71 -3.81
N SER A 153 -8.08 9.68 -4.73
CA SER A 153 -8.44 8.47 -5.48
C SER A 153 -7.25 7.86 -6.22
N LEU A 154 -6.40 8.70 -6.82
CA LEU A 154 -5.22 8.25 -7.53
C LEU A 154 -4.15 7.70 -6.58
N ALA A 155 -3.91 8.38 -5.46
CA ALA A 155 -3.02 7.88 -4.41
C ALA A 155 -3.50 6.53 -3.83
N PHE A 156 -4.81 6.39 -3.64
CA PHE A 156 -5.42 5.15 -3.17
C PHE A 156 -5.30 4.03 -4.21
N ALA A 157 -5.54 4.33 -5.47
CA ALA A 157 -5.38 3.37 -6.56
C ALA A 157 -3.92 2.90 -6.68
N MET A 158 -2.94 3.79 -6.51
CA MET A 158 -1.51 3.42 -6.50
C MET A 158 -1.18 2.48 -5.34
N PHE A 159 -1.71 2.75 -4.15
CA PHE A 159 -1.51 1.85 -2.99
C PHE A 159 -2.20 0.49 -3.18
N ALA A 160 -3.40 0.46 -3.77
CA ALA A 160 -4.08 -0.80 -4.10
C ALA A 160 -3.32 -1.58 -5.17
N GLU A 161 -2.81 -0.92 -6.21
CA GLU A 161 -1.97 -1.53 -7.22
C GLU A 161 -0.70 -2.14 -6.60
N LEU A 162 -0.08 -1.43 -5.65
CA LEU A 162 1.06 -1.95 -4.88
C LEU A 162 0.69 -3.23 -4.12
N ALA A 163 -0.49 -3.31 -3.50
CA ALA A 163 -0.95 -4.50 -2.79
C ALA A 163 -1.07 -5.74 -3.70
N SER A 164 -1.23 -5.54 -5.01
CA SER A 164 -1.23 -6.62 -6.01
C SER A 164 0.17 -7.11 -6.40
N ARG A 165 1.25 -6.52 -5.88
CA ARG A 165 2.62 -6.93 -6.22
C ARG A 165 3.12 -8.08 -5.33
N ASP A 166 4.31 -8.57 -5.64
CA ASP A 166 5.01 -9.59 -4.88
C ASP A 166 5.64 -9.00 -3.60
N ALA A 167 6.07 -9.89 -2.70
CA ALA A 167 6.63 -9.51 -1.39
C ALA A 167 7.86 -8.60 -1.51
N GLY A 168 8.74 -8.86 -2.48
CA GLY A 168 9.96 -8.08 -2.68
C GLY A 168 9.64 -6.64 -3.09
N THR A 169 8.77 -6.49 -4.09
CA THR A 169 8.32 -5.16 -4.54
C THR A 169 7.62 -4.37 -3.42
N ILE A 170 6.80 -5.02 -2.60
CA ILE A 170 6.10 -4.38 -1.48
C ILE A 170 7.07 -3.99 -0.35
N GLY A 171 8.04 -4.85 -0.04
CA GLY A 171 9.11 -4.55 0.93
C GLY A 171 9.96 -3.36 0.48
N ASP A 172 10.36 -3.34 -0.81
CA ASP A 172 11.08 -2.22 -1.42
C ASP A 172 10.27 -0.93 -1.37
N ALA A 173 8.98 -0.99 -1.68
CA ALA A 173 8.09 0.16 -1.57
C ALA A 173 7.98 0.68 -0.13
N HIS A 174 7.85 -0.21 0.86
CA HIS A 174 7.87 0.19 2.27
C HIS A 174 9.17 0.91 2.63
N ALA A 175 10.33 0.36 2.26
CA ALA A 175 11.63 0.93 2.58
C ALA A 175 11.86 2.32 1.94
N ARG A 176 11.39 2.52 0.70
CA ARG A 176 11.63 3.75 -0.06
C ARG A 176 10.57 4.83 0.17
N LEU A 177 9.30 4.44 0.15
CA LEU A 177 8.16 5.36 0.13
C LEU A 177 7.50 5.57 1.50
N PHE A 178 7.55 4.54 2.36
CA PHE A 178 6.89 4.55 3.67
C PHE A 178 7.87 4.24 4.80
N PRO A 179 9.02 4.94 4.90
CA PRO A 179 9.96 4.68 5.97
C PRO A 179 9.32 5.04 7.32
N SER A 180 8.79 4.05 8.01
CA SER A 180 8.24 4.25 9.36
C SER A 180 9.39 4.29 10.37
N LEU A 181 9.41 5.35 11.19
CA LEU A 181 10.29 5.45 12.36
C LEU A 181 9.76 4.64 13.55
N SER A 182 8.50 4.17 13.52
CA SER A 182 7.87 3.40 14.59
C SER A 182 7.39 2.02 14.13
N GLN A 183 7.28 1.08 15.08
CA GLN A 183 6.75 -0.26 14.82
C GLN A 183 5.27 -0.22 14.41
N GLU A 184 4.49 0.67 15.02
CA GLU A 184 3.07 0.80 14.71
C GLU A 184 2.82 1.18 13.24
N GLY A 185 3.66 2.05 12.67
CA GLY A 185 3.56 2.42 11.25
C GLY A 185 3.92 1.28 10.31
N TYR A 186 4.90 0.44 10.71
CA TYR A 186 5.27 -0.79 10.00
C TYR A 186 4.09 -1.77 9.95
N ASP A 187 3.54 -2.09 11.12
CA ASP A 187 2.43 -3.03 11.25
C ASP A 187 1.19 -2.52 10.53
N ARG A 188 0.93 -1.21 10.61
CA ARG A 188 -0.19 -0.55 9.91
C ARG A 188 -0.04 -0.66 8.39
N PHE A 189 1.16 -0.50 7.85
CA PHE A 189 1.40 -0.64 6.41
C PHE A 189 1.03 -2.03 5.91
N TYR A 190 1.59 -3.08 6.52
CA TYR A 190 1.32 -4.47 6.10
C TYR A 190 -0.12 -4.89 6.37
N ARG A 191 -0.74 -4.43 7.46
CA ARG A 191 -2.17 -4.64 7.73
C ARG A 191 -3.03 -4.09 6.60
N HIS A 192 -2.80 -2.83 6.20
CA HIS A 192 -3.55 -2.21 5.12
C HIS A 192 -3.35 -2.89 3.76
N ILE A 193 -2.12 -3.33 3.46
CA ILE A 193 -1.83 -4.14 2.27
C ILE A 193 -2.62 -5.45 2.31
N ASN A 194 -2.63 -6.14 3.45
CA ASN A 194 -3.30 -7.43 3.58
C ASN A 194 -4.81 -7.36 3.52
N GLU A 195 -5.42 -6.31 4.07
CA GLU A 195 -6.86 -6.06 3.91
C GLU A 195 -7.24 -5.91 2.43
N ILE A 196 -6.47 -5.17 1.63
CA ILE A 196 -6.70 -5.06 0.18
C ILE A 196 -6.46 -6.40 -0.52
N ARG A 197 -5.40 -7.13 -0.14
CA ARG A 197 -5.11 -8.44 -0.72
C ARG A 197 -6.20 -9.46 -0.43
N ALA A 198 -6.83 -9.41 0.74
CA ALA A 198 -7.97 -10.25 1.08
C ALA A 198 -9.15 -10.02 0.11
N GLU A 199 -9.50 -8.76 -0.18
CA GLU A 199 -10.52 -8.42 -1.18
C GLU A 199 -10.12 -8.91 -2.59
N MET A 200 -8.83 -8.83 -2.92
CA MET A 200 -8.27 -9.39 -4.16
C MET A 200 -8.19 -10.92 -4.18
N LYS A 201 -8.56 -11.61 -3.08
CA LYS A 201 -8.40 -13.06 -2.88
C LYS A 201 -6.95 -13.54 -3.03
N ARG A 202 -6.02 -12.71 -2.56
CA ARG A 202 -4.57 -12.98 -2.55
C ARG A 202 -4.11 -13.39 -1.14
N PRO A 203 -3.09 -14.25 -1.03
CA PRO A 203 -2.50 -14.58 0.27
C PRO A 203 -1.99 -13.34 0.98
N ALA A 204 -2.18 -13.28 2.31
CA ALA A 204 -1.59 -12.25 3.13
C ALA A 204 -0.05 -12.25 3.00
N LEU A 205 0.54 -11.06 3.02
CA LEU A 205 1.97 -10.84 3.12
C LEU A 205 2.34 -10.58 4.56
N LEU A 206 3.26 -11.38 5.05
CA LEU A 206 3.77 -11.25 6.40
C LEU A 206 5.18 -10.67 6.28
N PRO A 207 5.45 -9.54 6.96
CA PRO A 207 6.77 -8.92 6.90
C PRO A 207 7.85 -9.90 7.35
N ASP A 208 9.03 -9.87 6.72
CA ASP A 208 10.22 -10.61 7.18
C ASP A 208 9.93 -12.10 7.47
N THR A 209 9.22 -12.74 6.55
CA THR A 209 8.85 -14.16 6.65
C THR A 209 10.11 -15.02 6.70
N GLU A 210 10.36 -15.63 7.85
CA GLU A 210 11.46 -16.57 8.03
C GLU A 210 11.07 -17.93 7.44
N ILE A 211 9.87 -18.41 7.76
CA ILE A 211 9.35 -19.74 7.37
C ILE A 211 7.88 -19.65 6.99
N SER A 212 7.49 -20.29 5.89
CA SER A 212 6.10 -20.49 5.51
C SER A 212 5.88 -21.93 5.04
N GLU A 213 5.20 -22.72 5.87
CA GLU A 213 4.92 -24.13 5.63
C GLU A 213 3.44 -24.35 5.33
N LYS A 214 3.17 -25.25 4.37
CA LYS A 214 1.81 -25.52 3.88
C LYS A 214 1.39 -26.94 4.25
N GLY A 215 0.28 -27.03 4.97
CA GLY A 215 -0.47 -28.27 5.17
C GLY A 215 -1.55 -28.49 4.11
N GLU A 216 -2.35 -29.53 4.32
CA GLU A 216 -3.52 -29.82 3.51
C GLU A 216 -4.63 -28.79 3.71
N LYS A 217 -4.87 -28.35 4.95
CA LYS A 217 -5.97 -27.45 5.34
C LYS A 217 -5.50 -26.07 5.78
N VAL A 218 -4.24 -25.93 6.23
CA VAL A 218 -3.73 -24.67 6.79
C VAL A 218 -2.36 -24.29 6.22
N ILE A 219 -2.01 -23.02 6.37
CA ILE A 219 -0.67 -22.47 6.10
C ILE A 219 -0.19 -21.83 7.40
N VAL A 220 0.98 -22.25 7.88
CA VAL A 220 1.63 -21.67 9.07
C VAL A 220 2.83 -20.87 8.60
N THR A 221 2.83 -19.58 8.93
CA THR A 221 3.93 -18.67 8.61
C THR A 221 4.50 -18.09 9.88
N ILE A 222 5.82 -18.21 10.06
CA ILE A 222 6.58 -17.68 11.18
C ILE A 222 7.46 -16.55 10.67
N TYR A 223 7.42 -15.41 11.34
CA TYR A 223 8.15 -14.22 10.95
C TYR A 223 8.59 -13.42 12.19
N SER A 224 9.59 -12.56 12.02
CA SER A 224 10.06 -11.67 13.07
C SER A 224 9.62 -10.24 12.77
N PRO A 225 8.60 -9.70 13.47
CA PRO A 225 8.26 -8.29 13.36
C PRO A 225 9.45 -7.43 13.76
N LYS A 226 9.64 -6.30 13.08
CA LYS A 226 10.67 -5.34 13.43
C LYS A 226 10.59 -4.96 14.93
N GLY A 227 11.75 -4.86 15.58
CA GLY A 227 11.84 -4.58 17.02
C GLY A 227 11.54 -5.75 17.96
N TYR A 228 11.25 -6.95 17.45
CA TYR A 228 11.28 -8.16 18.27
C TYR A 228 12.73 -8.50 18.65
N ALA A 229 12.91 -9.06 19.84
CA ALA A 229 14.16 -9.71 20.22
C ALA A 229 14.32 -11.02 19.42
N ASP A 230 15.55 -11.50 19.28
CA ASP A 230 15.88 -12.68 18.47
C ASP A 230 15.17 -13.97 18.94
N GLU A 231 14.73 -14.00 20.19
CA GLU A 231 13.99 -15.10 20.80
C GLU A 231 12.47 -14.99 20.62
N CYS A 232 11.98 -13.90 20.02
CA CYS A 232 10.57 -13.59 19.85
C CYS A 232 10.18 -13.70 18.37
N TRP A 233 9.06 -14.36 18.12
CA TRP A 233 8.53 -14.59 16.79
C TRP A 233 7.04 -14.35 16.77
N LYS A 234 6.51 -14.04 15.59
CA LYS A 234 5.08 -14.02 15.32
C LYS A 234 4.72 -15.18 14.42
N VAL A 235 3.59 -15.81 14.72
CA VAL A 235 3.04 -16.92 13.93
C VAL A 235 1.68 -16.50 13.44
N HIS A 236 1.52 -16.55 12.12
CA HIS A 236 0.26 -16.33 11.44
C HIS A 236 -0.18 -17.65 10.80
N ILE A 237 -1.39 -18.07 11.15
CA ILE A 237 -1.99 -19.31 10.69
C ILE A 237 -3.21 -18.96 9.87
N SER A 238 -3.25 -19.40 8.62
CA SER A 238 -4.38 -19.16 7.72
C SER A 238 -4.96 -20.46 7.19
N LEU A 239 -6.29 -20.51 7.07
CA LEU A 239 -6.97 -21.62 6.40
C LEU A 239 -6.77 -21.53 4.90
N ARG A 240 -6.60 -22.68 4.25
CA ARG A 240 -6.56 -22.76 2.79
C ARG A 240 -7.94 -22.47 2.19
N GLN A 241 -7.93 -22.02 0.95
CA GLN A 241 -9.16 -21.72 0.21
C GLN A 241 -10.11 -22.92 0.19
N GLY A 242 -11.38 -22.68 0.54
CA GLY A 242 -12.41 -23.72 0.59
C GLY A 242 -12.51 -24.46 1.92
N VAL A 243 -11.57 -24.26 2.85
CA VAL A 243 -11.64 -24.81 4.20
C VAL A 243 -12.58 -23.94 5.05
N ARG A 244 -13.60 -24.56 5.65
CA ARG A 244 -14.54 -23.86 6.53
C ARG A 244 -13.86 -23.51 7.85
N SER A 245 -14.10 -22.29 8.34
CA SER A 245 -13.56 -21.86 9.64
C SER A 245 -14.07 -22.77 10.76
N PRO A 246 -13.17 -23.40 11.54
CA PRO A 246 -13.55 -24.23 12.67
C PRO A 246 -14.15 -23.37 13.78
N GLY A 247 -15.27 -23.82 14.38
CA GLY A 247 -15.86 -23.17 15.55
C GLY A 247 -15.26 -23.61 16.89
N SER A 248 -14.43 -24.65 16.88
CA SER A 248 -13.74 -25.19 18.06
C SER A 248 -12.41 -24.48 18.34
N ALA A 249 -11.98 -24.54 19.59
CA ALA A 249 -10.63 -24.15 19.99
C ALA A 249 -9.65 -25.31 19.76
N PHE A 250 -8.39 -24.95 19.52
CA PHE A 250 -7.27 -25.85 19.24
C PHE A 250 -6.29 -25.86 20.39
N ARG A 251 -5.76 -27.04 20.70
CA ARG A 251 -4.64 -27.22 21.62
C ARG A 251 -3.31 -26.95 20.91
N PHE A 252 -2.36 -26.37 21.64
CA PHE A 252 -0.99 -26.25 21.16
C PHE A 252 -0.27 -27.60 21.20
N PRO A 253 0.64 -27.88 20.25
CA PRO A 253 1.56 -29.00 20.40
C PRO A 253 2.52 -28.73 21.57
N HIS A 254 2.82 -29.77 22.35
CA HIS A 254 3.85 -29.66 23.37
C HIS A 254 5.23 -29.68 22.73
N LEU A 255 5.93 -28.54 22.80
CA LEU A 255 7.25 -28.35 22.19
C LEU A 255 8.23 -27.88 23.28
N GLU A 256 9.31 -28.64 23.46
CA GLU A 256 10.34 -28.31 24.43
C GLU A 256 10.90 -26.91 24.16
N ARG A 257 10.98 -26.09 25.21
CA ARG A 257 11.54 -24.72 25.17
C ARG A 257 10.83 -23.77 24.19
N ARG A 258 9.58 -24.04 23.82
CA ARG A 258 8.73 -23.11 23.06
C ARG A 258 7.51 -22.71 23.87
N LEU A 259 7.19 -21.42 23.85
CA LEU A 259 5.96 -20.89 24.45
C LEU A 259 5.13 -20.21 23.37
N PHE A 260 3.84 -20.53 23.35
CA PHE A 260 2.87 -19.88 22.49
C PHE A 260 1.97 -18.96 23.30
N ASN A 261 1.65 -17.80 22.74
CA ASN A 261 0.70 -16.86 23.34
C ASN A 261 -0.19 -16.26 22.23
N PRO A 262 -1.43 -16.74 22.07
CA PRO A 262 -2.37 -16.19 21.09
C PRO A 262 -2.69 -14.73 21.37
N ASP A 263 -2.79 -13.93 20.30
CA ASP A 263 -3.34 -12.59 20.42
C ASP A 263 -4.84 -12.64 20.72
N PRO A 264 -5.40 -11.63 21.39
CA PRO A 264 -6.82 -11.35 21.27
C PRO A 264 -7.17 -11.02 19.79
N PRO A 265 -8.27 -11.55 19.22
CA PRO A 265 -9.35 -12.33 19.83
C PRO A 265 -9.13 -13.86 19.78
N TYR A 266 -7.99 -14.34 19.29
CA TYR A 266 -7.74 -15.76 19.02
C TYR A 266 -7.54 -16.61 20.27
N ARG A 267 -7.31 -16.01 21.43
CA ARG A 267 -7.15 -16.74 22.69
C ARG A 267 -8.44 -17.46 23.09
N LYS A 268 -8.34 -18.77 23.33
CA LYS A 268 -9.43 -19.60 23.87
C LYS A 268 -8.95 -20.47 25.00
N VAL A 269 -9.89 -20.92 25.82
CA VAL A 269 -9.64 -21.92 26.86
C VAL A 269 -9.97 -23.30 26.29
N VAL A 270 -9.10 -24.27 26.55
CA VAL A 270 -9.27 -25.68 26.18
C VAL A 270 -9.10 -26.56 27.43
N ILE A 271 -9.59 -27.79 27.37
CA ILE A 271 -9.36 -28.80 28.40
C ILE A 271 -8.25 -29.73 27.89
N SER A 272 -7.16 -29.87 28.65
CA SER A 272 -6.03 -30.75 28.32
C SER A 272 -6.40 -32.23 28.47
N ASP A 273 -5.50 -33.13 28.07
CA ASP A 273 -5.72 -34.58 28.21
C ASP A 273 -5.79 -35.03 29.69
N ASN A 274 -5.29 -34.20 30.61
CA ASN A 274 -5.36 -34.44 32.06
C ASN A 274 -6.59 -33.79 32.73
N ASP A 275 -7.57 -33.35 31.95
CA ASP A 275 -8.79 -32.67 32.42
C ASP A 275 -8.52 -31.31 33.13
N GLU A 276 -7.37 -30.71 32.84
CA GLU A 276 -6.99 -29.38 33.34
C GLU A 276 -7.28 -28.29 32.31
N TRP A 277 -7.63 -27.09 32.79
CA TRP A 277 -7.84 -25.93 31.94
C TRP A 277 -6.51 -25.38 31.42
N ASP A 278 -6.37 -25.29 30.11
CA ASP A 278 -5.17 -24.79 29.44
C ASP A 278 -5.51 -23.72 28.38
N MET A 279 -4.48 -22.99 27.94
CA MET A 279 -4.59 -22.00 26.88
C MET A 279 -4.54 -22.66 25.51
N GLY A 280 -5.56 -22.40 24.71
CA GLY A 280 -5.62 -22.76 23.30
C GLY A 280 -5.82 -21.54 22.41
N PHE A 281 -6.06 -21.80 21.14
CA PHE A 281 -6.30 -20.77 20.13
C PHE A 281 -7.49 -21.12 19.24
N CYS A 282 -8.05 -20.16 18.53
CA CYS A 282 -9.10 -20.39 17.55
C CYS A 282 -8.91 -19.53 16.31
N PHE A 283 -9.60 -19.91 15.24
CA PHE A 283 -9.65 -19.09 14.02
C PHE A 283 -10.78 -18.05 14.14
N THR A 284 -10.49 -16.83 13.69
CA THR A 284 -11.50 -15.80 13.41
C THR A 284 -11.36 -15.44 11.94
N ASP A 285 -12.44 -15.52 11.17
CA ASP A 285 -12.44 -15.24 9.73
C ASP A 285 -11.36 -16.01 8.94
N GLY A 286 -11.08 -17.24 9.37
CA GLY A 286 -10.11 -18.13 8.72
C GLY A 286 -8.64 -17.82 9.01
N VAL A 287 -8.36 -16.93 9.97
CA VAL A 287 -7.00 -16.63 10.42
C VAL A 287 -6.84 -16.77 11.94
N CYS A 288 -5.61 -17.00 12.39
CA CYS A 288 -5.21 -16.98 13.80
C CYS A 288 -3.80 -16.40 13.91
N GLU A 289 -3.60 -15.49 14.86
CA GLU A 289 -2.28 -14.90 15.15
C GLU A 289 -1.87 -15.14 16.59
N LEU A 290 -0.57 -15.41 16.77
CA LEU A 290 0.02 -15.70 18.07
C LEU A 290 1.49 -15.33 18.12
N HIS A 291 1.99 -15.12 19.32
CA HIS A 291 3.41 -14.99 19.60
C HIS A 291 4.03 -16.35 19.89
N LEU A 292 5.27 -16.54 19.45
CA LEU A 292 6.13 -17.69 19.73
C LEU A 292 7.41 -17.19 20.39
N TYR A 293 7.79 -17.81 21.50
CA TYR A 293 9.01 -17.45 22.23
C TYR A 293 9.93 -18.66 22.41
N SER A 294 11.23 -18.42 22.29
CA SER A 294 12.27 -19.32 22.81
C SER A 294 12.36 -19.16 24.33
N ASN A 295 12.07 -20.23 25.06
CA ASN A 295 11.87 -20.18 26.51
C ASN A 295 13.17 -20.38 27.29
N GLY A 296 13.80 -19.26 27.64
CA GLY A 296 14.96 -19.22 28.53
C GLY A 296 16.25 -19.73 27.91
N ILE A 297 16.31 -19.79 26.57
CA ILE A 297 17.50 -20.17 25.78
C ILE A 297 17.57 -19.30 24.52
N PRO A 298 18.77 -19.03 23.97
CA PRO A 298 18.91 -18.38 22.66
C PRO A 298 18.25 -19.20 21.54
N GLU A 299 17.71 -18.52 20.53
CA GLU A 299 17.06 -19.19 19.39
C GLU A 299 18.00 -20.16 18.66
N SER A 300 19.29 -19.80 18.52
CA SER A 300 20.31 -20.63 17.88
C SER A 300 20.59 -21.96 18.60
N GLU A 301 20.21 -22.06 19.87
CA GLU A 301 20.39 -23.24 20.72
C GLU A 301 19.07 -24.00 20.95
N ASN A 302 17.96 -23.56 20.33
CA ASN A 302 16.67 -24.17 20.58
C ASN A 302 16.60 -25.58 19.97
N PRO A 303 16.28 -26.62 20.76
CA PRO A 303 16.23 -28.01 20.26
C PRO A 303 15.10 -28.22 19.24
N VAL A 304 14.09 -27.35 19.23
CA VAL A 304 12.98 -27.38 18.29
C VAL A 304 13.09 -26.17 17.36
N PRO A 305 13.78 -26.27 16.21
CA PRO A 305 13.94 -25.14 15.30
C PRO A 305 12.61 -24.76 14.65
N LEU A 306 12.49 -23.50 14.21
CA LEU A 306 11.25 -22.93 13.68
C LEU A 306 10.56 -23.77 12.57
N PRO A 307 11.26 -24.44 11.62
CA PRO A 307 10.58 -25.28 10.62
C PRO A 307 9.85 -26.46 11.26
N ILE A 308 10.41 -27.05 12.32
CA ILE A 308 9.77 -28.13 13.08
C ILE A 308 8.57 -27.59 13.87
N VAL A 309 8.67 -26.37 14.42
CA VAL A 309 7.53 -25.71 15.07
C VAL A 309 6.36 -25.57 14.10
N ALA A 310 6.61 -25.07 12.89
CA ALA A 310 5.58 -24.92 11.86
C ALA A 310 4.93 -26.26 11.49
N GLN A 311 5.73 -27.30 11.23
CA GLN A 311 5.23 -28.65 10.91
C GLN A 311 4.38 -29.23 12.05
N LYS A 312 4.81 -29.08 13.30
CA LYS A 312 4.08 -29.59 14.47
C LYS A 312 2.77 -28.85 14.70
N LEU A 313 2.73 -27.53 14.46
CA LEU A 313 1.50 -26.76 14.49
C LEU A 313 0.51 -27.21 13.40
N ILE A 314 0.97 -27.39 12.17
CA ILE A 314 0.15 -27.91 11.06
C ILE A 314 -0.46 -29.25 11.44
N ALA A 315 0.38 -30.21 11.85
CA ALA A 315 -0.08 -31.55 12.23
C ALA A 315 -1.08 -31.51 13.39
N ALA A 316 -0.83 -30.68 14.41
CA ALA A 316 -1.74 -30.55 15.56
C ALA A 316 -3.12 -30.02 15.15
N ILE A 317 -3.17 -29.01 14.26
CA ILE A 317 -4.43 -28.44 13.78
C ILE A 317 -5.18 -29.43 12.89
N GLU A 318 -4.49 -30.02 11.92
CA GLU A 318 -5.12 -30.89 10.93
C GLU A 318 -5.67 -32.18 11.55
N ASN A 319 -4.97 -32.74 12.53
CA ASN A 319 -5.46 -33.87 13.32
C ASN A 319 -6.73 -33.50 14.10
N GLN A 320 -6.77 -32.32 14.71
CA GLN A 320 -7.95 -31.83 15.45
C GLN A 320 -9.11 -31.44 14.52
N MET A 321 -8.84 -31.06 13.26
CA MET A 321 -9.87 -30.83 12.24
C MET A 321 -10.35 -32.11 11.54
N GLY A 322 -9.69 -33.25 11.77
CA GLY A 322 -10.06 -34.56 11.23
C GLY A 322 -10.91 -35.41 12.18
N GLN A 323 -11.06 -34.95 13.43
CA GLN A 323 -11.94 -35.52 14.46
C GLN A 323 -13.32 -34.85 14.40
#